data_AF-A0A2D6AXN6-F1
#
_entry.id   AF-A0A2D6AXN6-F1
#
_cell.length_a   1.000
_cell.length_b   1.000
_cell.length_c   1.000
_cell.angle_alpha   90.00
_cell.angle_beta   90.00
_cell.angle_gamma   90.00
#
_symmetry.space_group_name_H-M   'P 1'
#
loop_
_entity.id
_entity.type
_entity.pdbx_description
1 polymer ?
#
loop_
_entity_poly.entity_id
_entity_poly.type
_entity_poly.pdbx_seq_one_letter_code
_entity_poly.pdbx_strand_id
1 'polypeptide(L)'
;MEEETKLEGKLKTLVEAFKRANPDNDETEVEAMISLLEDYNWDIKAVDLTVKIIGSGPLMTFEDSDYFNRTWKKANQSELKAQLTENEKLDRVIELSKSDAFGCDHDQIKMIAETLQLSSPT
;
A
#
# COMPACT_ATOMS: atom_id res chain seq x y z
N MET A 1 21.88 -0.83 2.27
CA MET A 1 21.24 -2.13 2.07
C MET A 1 19.82 -1.82 1.70
N GLU A 2 19.48 -1.97 0.43
CA GLU A 2 18.10 -1.89 -0.03
C GLU A 2 17.42 -3.20 0.41
N GLU A 3 16.45 -3.12 1.32
CA GLU A 3 15.54 -4.24 1.55
C GLU A 3 14.67 -4.33 0.30
N GLU A 4 14.97 -5.27 -0.59
CA GLU A 4 14.01 -5.69 -1.62
C GLU A 4 12.78 -6.21 -0.88
N THR A 5 11.68 -5.46 -0.92
CA THR A 5 10.35 -5.95 -0.59
C THR A 5 10.11 -7.18 -1.47
N LYS A 6 10.27 -8.37 -0.90
CA LYS A 6 9.91 -9.61 -1.59
C LYS A 6 8.39 -9.69 -1.63
N LEU A 7 7.80 -9.03 -2.62
CA LEU A 7 6.42 -9.26 -3.00
C LEU A 7 6.26 -10.75 -3.35
N GLU A 8 5.36 -11.41 -2.66
CA GLU A 8 5.06 -12.84 -2.85
C GLU A 8 3.58 -13.04 -3.21
N GLY A 9 3.29 -14.21 -3.77
CA GLY A 9 1.92 -14.69 -4.01
C GLY A 9 1.04 -13.76 -4.85
N LYS A 10 -0.18 -13.50 -4.38
CA LYS A 10 -1.18 -12.74 -5.14
C LYS A 10 -0.81 -11.27 -5.32
N LEU A 11 -0.07 -10.67 -4.39
CA LEU A 11 0.35 -9.27 -4.50
C LEU A 11 1.36 -9.08 -5.63
N LYS A 12 2.33 -10.00 -5.76
CA LYS A 12 3.23 -10.00 -6.92
C LYS A 12 2.46 -10.18 -8.23
N THR A 13 1.49 -11.09 -8.23
CA THR A 13 0.65 -11.34 -9.42
C THR A 13 -0.17 -10.11 -9.81
N LEU A 14 -0.64 -9.33 -8.83
CA LEU A 14 -1.34 -8.07 -9.05
C LEU A 14 -0.44 -7.05 -9.77
N VAL A 15 0.78 -6.83 -9.28
CA VAL A 15 1.75 -5.89 -9.87
C VAL A 15 2.05 -6.28 -11.32
N GLU A 16 2.43 -7.53 -11.54
CA GLU A 16 2.74 -8.03 -12.89
C GLU A 16 1.55 -7.95 -13.84
N ALA A 17 0.34 -8.27 -13.38
CA ALA A 17 -0.87 -8.20 -14.19
C ALA A 17 -1.26 -6.75 -14.50
N PHE A 18 -1.04 -5.83 -13.56
CA PHE A 18 -1.29 -4.40 -13.76
C PHE A 18 -0.39 -3.83 -14.87
N LYS A 19 0.90 -4.18 -14.88
CA LYS A 19 1.82 -3.79 -15.96
C LYS A 19 1.47 -4.41 -17.31
N ARG A 20 1.07 -5.68 -17.32
CA ARG A 20 0.69 -6.37 -18.56
C ARG A 20 -0.59 -5.83 -19.19
N ALA A 21 -1.54 -5.37 -18.38
CA ALA A 21 -2.83 -4.91 -18.87
C ALA A 21 -2.74 -3.54 -19.57
N ASN A 22 -1.76 -2.69 -19.23
CA ASN A 22 -1.43 -1.49 -20.01
C ASN A 22 0.08 -1.19 -19.94
N PRO A 23 0.82 -1.14 -21.07
CA PRO A 23 2.25 -0.81 -21.10
C PRO A 23 2.62 0.54 -20.48
N ASP A 24 1.70 1.50 -20.50
CA ASP A 24 1.89 2.84 -19.94
C ASP A 24 1.75 2.87 -18.41
N ASN A 25 1.27 1.78 -17.80
CA ASN A 25 1.14 1.71 -16.35
C ASN A 25 2.50 1.72 -15.67
N ASP A 26 2.61 2.54 -14.64
CA ASP A 26 3.74 2.50 -13.73
C ASP A 26 3.47 1.48 -12.62
N GLU A 27 4.19 0.36 -12.65
CA GLU A 27 4.06 -0.68 -11.63
C GLU A 27 4.67 -0.24 -10.29
N THR A 28 5.59 0.74 -10.30
CA THR A 28 6.25 1.25 -9.10
C THR A 28 5.27 1.95 -8.15
N GLU A 29 4.18 2.53 -8.68
CA GLU A 29 3.09 3.10 -7.87
C GLU A 29 2.36 2.02 -7.06
N VAL A 30 2.11 0.85 -7.68
CA VAL A 30 1.46 -0.28 -6.99
C VAL A 30 2.40 -0.90 -5.96
N GLU A 31 3.68 -1.02 -6.28
CA GLU A 31 4.69 -1.47 -5.33
C GLU A 31 4.84 -0.49 -4.15
N ALA A 32 4.85 0.82 -4.41
CA ALA A 32 4.93 1.85 -3.37
C ALA A 32 3.71 1.80 -2.43
N MET A 33 2.50 1.60 -2.97
CA MET A 33 1.29 1.37 -2.16
C MET A 33 1.45 0.16 -1.24
N ILE A 34 1.94 -0.97 -1.78
CA ILE A 34 2.11 -2.20 -1.00
C ILE A 34 3.18 -2.00 0.10
N SER A 35 4.33 -1.42 -0.24
CA SER A 35 5.38 -1.12 0.73
C SER A 35 4.89 -0.21 1.85
N LEU A 36 4.12 0.83 1.54
CA LEU A 36 3.50 1.69 2.54
C LEU A 36 2.53 0.90 3.42
N LEU A 37 1.66 0.09 2.82
CA LEU A 37 0.78 -0.77 3.62
C LEU A 37 1.59 -1.70 4.52
N GLU A 38 2.69 -2.30 4.08
CA GLU A 38 3.55 -3.15 4.92
C GLU A 38 4.18 -2.36 6.08
N ASP A 39 4.75 -1.19 5.81
CA ASP A 39 5.36 -0.31 6.82
C ASP A 39 4.35 0.13 7.90
N TYR A 40 3.09 0.26 7.51
CA TYR A 40 1.99 0.67 8.38
C TYR A 40 1.10 -0.50 8.81
N ASN A 41 1.61 -1.74 8.81
CA ASN A 41 0.89 -2.96 9.24
C ASN A 41 -0.50 -3.12 8.61
N TRP A 42 -0.62 -2.72 7.35
CA TRP A 42 -1.81 -2.75 6.50
C TRP A 42 -2.97 -1.86 6.99
N ASP A 43 -2.70 -0.89 7.87
CA ASP A 43 -3.67 0.11 8.30
C ASP A 43 -3.82 1.22 7.25
N ILE A 44 -4.91 1.19 6.49
CA ILE A 44 -5.20 2.18 5.46
C ILE A 44 -5.34 3.58 6.05
N LYS A 45 -5.93 3.73 7.24
CA LYS A 45 -6.11 5.05 7.85
C LYS A 45 -4.76 5.67 8.20
N ALA A 46 -3.82 4.85 8.66
CA ALA A 46 -2.45 5.26 8.91
C ALA A 46 -1.73 5.71 7.63
N VAL A 47 -1.87 4.94 6.55
CA VAL A 47 -1.28 5.28 5.26
C VAL A 47 -1.90 6.54 4.68
N ASP A 48 -3.23 6.63 4.61
CA ASP A 48 -3.97 7.78 4.09
C ASP A 48 -3.62 9.08 4.84
N LEU A 49 -3.55 9.02 6.18
CA LEU A 49 -3.11 10.16 6.99
C LEU A 49 -1.66 10.57 6.66
N THR A 50 -0.75 9.60 6.55
CA THR A 50 0.65 9.84 6.22
C THR A 50 0.80 10.49 4.85
N VAL A 51 0.10 9.96 3.85
CA VAL A 51 0.12 10.46 2.49
C VAL A 51 -0.45 11.89 2.41
N LYS A 52 -1.54 12.18 3.12
CA LYS A 52 -2.10 13.53 3.24
C LYS A 52 -1.14 14.51 3.90
N ILE A 53 -0.42 14.06 4.92
CA ILE A 53 0.62 14.86 5.59
C ILE A 53 1.75 15.19 4.60
N ILE A 54 2.28 14.20 3.89
CA ILE A 54 3.37 14.38 2.93
C ILE A 54 2.95 15.25 1.73
N GLY A 55 1.74 15.03 1.21
CA GLY A 55 1.22 15.74 0.03
C GLY A 55 0.79 17.19 0.27
N SER A 56 0.74 17.67 1.51
CA SER A 56 0.15 18.97 1.85
C SER A 56 1.07 20.21 1.69
N GLY A 57 2.39 20.06 1.50
CA GLY A 57 3.32 21.21 1.39
C GLY A 57 3.45 22.06 2.68
N PRO A 58 4.47 22.95 2.83
CA PRO A 58 5.34 23.03 4.02
C PRO A 58 4.67 23.72 5.23
N LEU A 59 5.02 23.45 6.49
CA LEU A 59 6.34 23.16 7.09
C LEU A 59 6.23 22.05 8.16
N MET A 60 6.56 20.80 7.83
CA MET A 60 7.16 19.93 8.84
C MET A 60 8.65 20.18 8.79
N THR A 61 9.19 20.68 9.90
CA THR A 61 10.63 20.67 10.11
C THR A 61 11.12 19.21 10.21
N PHE A 62 12.43 19.00 10.09
CA PHE A 62 13.04 17.70 10.35
C PHE A 62 12.65 17.17 11.76
N GLU A 63 12.50 18.08 12.72
CA GLU A 63 12.10 17.77 14.10
C GLU A 63 10.63 17.35 14.20
N ASP A 64 9.72 17.98 13.44
CA ASP A 64 8.30 17.60 13.37
C ASP A 64 8.13 16.21 12.77
N SER A 65 8.89 15.90 11.73
CA SER A 65 8.89 14.59 11.08
C SER A 65 9.46 13.51 12.01
N ASP A 66 10.58 13.76 12.70
CA ASP A 66 11.15 12.79 13.65
C ASP A 66 10.25 12.59 14.88
N TYR A 67 9.60 13.66 15.37
CA TYR A 67 8.63 13.58 16.46
C TYR A 67 7.37 12.79 16.07
N PHE A 68 6.81 13.08 14.89
CA PHE A 68 5.67 12.33 14.35
C PHE A 68 6.03 10.85 14.21
N ASN A 69 7.14 10.54 13.53
CA ASN A 69 7.58 9.17 13.31
C ASN A 69 7.83 8.40 14.63
N ARG A 70 8.41 9.04 15.65
CA ARG A 70 8.61 8.41 16.97
C ARG A 70 7.31 8.19 17.73
N THR A 71 6.41 9.18 17.72
CA THR A 71 5.14 9.12 18.45
C THR A 71 4.21 8.11 17.81
N TRP A 72 4.18 8.10 16.48
CA TRP A 72 3.42 7.17 15.67
C TRP A 72 3.94 5.73 15.74
N LYS A 73 5.27 5.52 15.63
CA LYS A 73 5.87 4.19 15.85
C LYS A 73 5.55 3.64 17.23
N LYS A 74 5.51 4.48 18.27
CA LYS A 74 5.12 4.05 19.62
C LYS A 74 3.63 3.72 19.74
N ALA A 75 2.75 4.46 19.04
CA ALA A 75 1.32 4.19 19.02
C ALA A 75 1.00 2.89 18.24
N ASN A 76 1.61 2.70 17.07
CA ASN A 76 1.37 1.55 16.19
C ASN A 76 2.17 0.29 16.58
N GLN A 77 3.11 0.38 17.52
CA GLN A 77 3.77 -0.79 18.08
C GLN A 77 2.86 -1.59 19.03
N SER A 78 1.71 -1.05 19.45
CA SER A 78 0.89 -1.66 20.51
C SER A 78 -0.33 -2.43 20.03
N GLU A 79 -0.82 -2.27 18.80
CA GLU A 79 -2.07 -2.91 18.39
C GLU A 79 -1.95 -3.58 17.01
N LEU A 80 -1.96 -4.93 17.06
CA LEU A 80 -2.29 -5.86 15.98
C LEU A 80 -1.32 -5.92 14.79
N LYS A 81 -0.26 -6.75 14.94
CA LYS A 81 0.15 -7.62 13.82
C LYS A 81 -0.94 -8.67 13.56
N ALA A 82 -2.09 -8.25 13.06
CA ALA A 82 -3.07 -9.19 12.56
C ALA A 82 -2.43 -9.89 11.35
N GLN A 83 -2.29 -11.21 11.40
CA GLN A 83 -1.88 -11.97 10.21
C GLN A 83 -3.03 -11.88 9.20
N LEU A 84 -2.94 -10.92 8.28
CA LEU A 84 -3.89 -10.77 7.20
C LEU A 84 -3.65 -11.86 6.15
N THR A 85 -4.74 -12.45 5.68
CA THR A 85 -4.75 -13.31 4.50
C THR A 85 -4.39 -12.52 3.24
N GLU A 86 -3.98 -13.20 2.17
CA GLU A 86 -3.69 -12.53 0.90
C GLU A 86 -4.90 -11.80 0.32
N ASN A 87 -6.11 -12.32 0.51
CA ASN A 87 -7.32 -11.65 0.03
C ASN A 87 -7.59 -10.35 0.78
N GLU A 88 -7.42 -10.34 2.11
CA GLU A 88 -7.55 -9.11 2.90
C GLU A 88 -6.50 -8.08 2.50
N LYS A 89 -5.26 -8.52 2.21
CA LYS A 89 -4.21 -7.62 1.69
C LYS A 89 -4.60 -7.01 0.35
N LEU A 90 -5.16 -7.80 -0.57
CA LEU A 90 -5.69 -7.29 -1.83
C LEU A 90 -6.80 -6.26 -1.62
N ASP A 91 -7.75 -6.51 -0.70
CA ASP A 91 -8.80 -5.56 -0.36
C ASP A 91 -8.22 -4.22 0.13
N ARG A 92 -7.14 -4.26 0.91
CA ARG A 92 -6.47 -3.04 1.38
C ARG A 92 -5.81 -2.25 0.25
N VAL A 93 -5.22 -2.93 -0.74
CA VAL A 93 -4.66 -2.27 -1.94
C VAL A 93 -5.77 -1.62 -2.78
N ILE A 94 -6.91 -2.31 -2.96
CA ILE A 94 -8.08 -1.75 -3.67
C ILE A 94 -8.61 -0.51 -2.95
N GLU A 95 -8.69 -0.54 -1.64
CA GLU A 95 -9.21 0.59 -0.87
C GLU A 95 -8.24 1.79 -0.93
N LEU A 96 -6.93 1.54 -0.84
CA LEU A 96 -5.92 2.60 -0.92
C LEU A 96 -5.82 3.23 -2.32
N SER A 97 -6.02 2.46 -3.40
CA SER A 97 -5.96 2.97 -4.78
C SER A 97 -7.06 3.97 -5.14
N LYS A 98 -8.06 4.15 -4.26
CA LYS A 98 -9.06 5.24 -4.39
C LYS A 98 -8.52 6.61 -4.01
N SER A 99 -7.37 6.66 -3.36
CA SER A 99 -6.75 7.91 -2.95
C SER A 99 -6.17 8.64 -4.15
N ASP A 100 -6.52 9.92 -4.30
CA ASP A 100 -5.98 10.80 -5.36
C ASP A 100 -4.45 11.00 -5.27
N ALA A 101 -3.83 10.51 -4.21
CA ALA A 101 -2.40 10.63 -3.98
C ALA A 101 -1.55 9.58 -4.70
N PHE A 102 -2.16 8.51 -5.22
CA PHE A 102 -1.48 7.51 -6.05
C PHE A 102 -1.93 7.66 -7.50
N GLY A 103 -0.98 7.68 -8.43
CA GLY A 103 -1.23 7.92 -9.85
C GLY A 103 -1.74 6.70 -10.62
N CYS A 104 -2.45 5.79 -9.95
CA CYS A 104 -2.80 4.47 -10.47
C CYS A 104 -4.28 4.36 -10.85
N ASP A 105 -4.59 3.52 -11.85
CA ASP A 105 -5.98 3.26 -12.27
C ASP A 105 -6.68 2.34 -11.25
N HIS A 106 -7.55 2.94 -10.44
CA HIS A 106 -8.34 2.23 -9.42
C HIS A 106 -9.17 1.09 -10.00
N ASP A 107 -9.87 1.33 -11.10
CA ASP A 107 -10.80 0.35 -11.68
C ASP A 107 -10.03 -0.85 -12.23
N GLN A 108 -8.86 -0.61 -12.82
CA GLN A 108 -7.98 -1.66 -13.29
C GLN A 108 -7.38 -2.48 -12.13
N ILE A 109 -6.91 -1.82 -11.05
CA ILE A 109 -6.42 -2.51 -9.85
C ILE A 109 -7.51 -3.38 -9.25
N LYS A 110 -8.72 -2.82 -9.09
CA LYS A 110 -9.87 -3.51 -8.52
C LYS A 110 -10.22 -4.76 -9.33
N MET A 111 -10.34 -4.64 -10.65
CA MET A 111 -10.68 -5.74 -11.54
C MET A 111 -9.66 -6.89 -11.43
N ILE A 112 -8.36 -6.58 -11.44
CA ILE A 112 -7.30 -7.59 -11.33
C ILE A 112 -7.34 -8.25 -9.95
N ALA A 113 -7.43 -7.46 -8.89
CA ALA A 113 -7.44 -7.96 -7.51
C ALA A 113 -8.67 -8.86 -7.23
N GLU A 114 -9.87 -8.47 -7.65
CA GLU A 114 -11.08 -9.29 -7.55
C GLU A 114 -10.94 -10.61 -8.33
N THR A 115 -10.33 -10.57 -9.53
CA THR A 115 -10.04 -11.78 -10.31
C THR A 115 -9.08 -12.72 -9.55
N LEU A 116 -8.03 -12.18 -8.93
CA LEU A 116 -7.09 -12.97 -8.14
C LEU A 116 -7.71 -13.56 -6.88
N GLN A 117 -8.67 -12.87 -6.26
CA GLN A 117 -9.44 -13.40 -5.12
C GLN A 117 -10.27 -14.63 -5.51
N LEU A 118 -10.92 -14.58 -6.69
CA LEU A 118 -11.72 -15.68 -7.24
C LEU A 118 -10.87 -16.88 -7.72
N SER A 119 -9.59 -16.64 -8.02
CA SER A 119 -8.67 -17.63 -8.59
C SER A 119 -8.01 -18.57 -7.57
N SER A 120 -8.42 -18.55 -6.29
CA SER A 120 -7.88 -19.48 -5.28
C SER A 120 -8.46 -20.89 -5.42
N PRO A 121 -7.65 -21.94 -5.63
CA PRO A 121 -8.07 -23.29 -5.28
C PRO A 121 -8.18 -23.40 -3.76
N THR A 122 -9.28 -23.95 -3.26
CA THR A 122 -9.42 -24.52 -1.90
C THR A 122 -8.26 -25.46 -1.56
#